data_AF-A0A432QW46-F1
#
_entry.id   AF-A0A432QW46-F1
#
_cell.length_a   1.000
_cell.length_b   1.000
_cell.length_c   1.000
_cell.angle_alpha   90.00
_cell.angle_beta   90.00
_cell.angle_gamma   90.00
#
_symmetry.space_group_name_H-M   'P 1'
#
loop_
_entity.id
_entity.type
_entity.pdbx_description
1 polymer ?
#
loop_
_entity_poly.entity_id
_entity_poly.type
_entity_poly.pdbx_seq_one_letter_code
_entity_poly.pdbx_strand_id
1 'polypeptide(L)'
;MLYKENNIPEDSFIDLMSNTAFTNEQIDKRIKSIEARIYPASIELNLNRIATGAASGTYTPTDEEAAAVAEFSTFLQEMSAYKQTVAADNSLLIETIDYEKATARLSQYILSEGKPAWTEHVFKGWKFDADGNKLPICETVTHDAIEPLPPTVPGYDDEGNEIQVPNPKIVKDEEEREAAQVVVDNTSVAAKSLADDRKPEVVPNPCEPD
;
A
#
# COMPACT_ATOMS: atom_id res chain seq x y z
N MET A 1 32.15 -28.03 -11.10
CA MET A 1 32.23 -26.60 -10.70
C MET A 1 30.96 -26.33 -9.91
N LEU A 2 31.00 -26.44 -8.58
CA LEU A 2 29.83 -26.27 -7.71
C LEU A 2 29.30 -24.83 -7.88
N TYR A 3 28.06 -24.70 -8.36
CA TYR A 3 27.45 -23.39 -8.58
C TYR A 3 27.22 -22.71 -7.23
N LYS A 4 27.48 -21.40 -7.18
CA LYS A 4 27.64 -20.58 -5.96
C LYS A 4 26.45 -20.67 -5.00
N GLU A 5 26.72 -20.46 -3.71
CA GLU A 5 25.72 -20.27 -2.63
C GLU A 5 24.46 -19.55 -3.13
N ASN A 6 23.29 -20.16 -2.86
CA ASN A 6 21.97 -19.64 -3.22
C ASN A 6 21.78 -18.22 -2.65
N ASN A 7 22.08 -17.21 -3.45
CA ASN A 7 22.02 -15.81 -3.06
C ASN A 7 20.65 -15.19 -3.39
N ILE A 8 19.58 -15.95 -3.10
CA ILE A 8 18.22 -15.45 -3.17
C ILE A 8 18.05 -14.51 -1.97
N PRO A 9 17.52 -13.28 -2.15
CA PRO A 9 17.26 -12.40 -1.02
C PRO A 9 16.34 -13.08 0.01
N GLU A 10 16.70 -13.00 1.28
CA GLU A 10 15.87 -13.52 2.37
C GLU A 10 14.56 -12.73 2.49
N ASP A 11 14.66 -11.41 2.26
CA ASP A 11 13.52 -10.50 2.33
C ASP A 11 12.99 -10.10 0.95
N SER A 12 11.68 -9.92 0.90
CA SER A 12 10.99 -9.32 -0.22
C SER A 12 11.54 -7.93 -0.55
N PHE A 13 11.65 -7.61 -1.84
CA PHE A 13 12.06 -6.26 -2.27
C PHE A 13 10.91 -5.23 -2.18
N ILE A 14 9.72 -5.64 -1.75
CA ILE A 14 8.59 -4.74 -1.54
C ILE A 14 8.84 -3.95 -0.25
N ASP A 15 8.94 -2.63 -0.40
CA ASP A 15 8.97 -1.74 0.74
C ASP A 15 7.54 -1.51 1.25
N LEU A 16 7.18 -2.17 2.35
CA LEU A 16 5.86 -2.04 2.99
C LEU A 16 5.60 -0.64 3.58
N MET A 17 6.62 0.23 3.66
CA MET A 17 6.49 1.62 4.11
C MET A 17 6.34 2.62 2.94
N SER A 18 6.41 2.14 1.69
CA SER A 18 6.24 2.96 0.48
C SER A 18 4.77 3.28 0.21
N ASN A 19 4.49 4.34 -0.57
CA ASN A 19 3.15 4.62 -1.11
C ASN A 19 2.95 4.13 -2.54
N THR A 20 3.90 3.35 -3.05
CA THR A 20 3.90 2.86 -4.44
C THR A 20 4.04 1.35 -4.45
N ALA A 21 3.02 0.68 -4.97
CA ALA A 21 3.03 -0.75 -5.23
C ALA A 21 3.56 -1.06 -6.64
N PHE A 22 3.99 -2.30 -6.86
CA PHE A 22 4.46 -2.78 -8.16
C PHE A 22 3.34 -3.49 -8.93
N THR A 23 3.40 -3.41 -10.26
CA THR A 23 2.57 -4.28 -11.11
C THR A 23 3.16 -5.69 -11.18
N ASN A 24 2.33 -6.69 -11.50
CA ASN A 24 2.79 -8.07 -11.67
C ASN A 24 3.92 -8.19 -12.71
N GLU A 25 3.87 -7.42 -13.80
CA GLU A 25 4.92 -7.42 -14.81
C GLU A 25 6.25 -6.84 -14.28
N GLN A 26 6.18 -5.81 -13.43
CA GLN A 26 7.38 -5.25 -12.80
C GLN A 26 8.00 -6.24 -11.80
N ILE A 27 7.16 -6.94 -11.03
CA ILE A 27 7.60 -8.01 -10.13
C ILE A 27 8.29 -9.11 -10.95
N ASP A 28 7.64 -9.60 -12.02
CA ASP A 28 8.19 -10.65 -12.87
C ASP A 28 9.53 -10.25 -13.51
N LYS A 29 9.66 -9.01 -14.00
CA LYS A 29 10.93 -8.50 -14.56
C LYS A 29 12.04 -8.49 -13.52
N ARG A 30 11.74 -8.09 -12.28
CA ARG A 30 12.71 -8.06 -11.19
C ARG A 30 13.12 -9.47 -10.76
N ILE A 31 12.16 -10.38 -10.59
CA ILE A 31 12.42 -11.79 -10.28
C ILE A 31 13.30 -12.43 -11.36
N LYS A 32 12.97 -12.26 -12.64
CA LYS A 32 13.80 -12.74 -13.75
C LYS A 32 15.19 -12.14 -13.76
N SER A 33 15.34 -10.87 -13.34
CA SER A 33 16.65 -10.25 -13.21
C SER A 33 17.48 -10.87 -12.07
N ILE A 34 16.85 -11.31 -10.98
CA ILE A 34 17.50 -12.04 -9.89
C ILE A 34 17.91 -13.43 -10.37
N GLU A 35 17.00 -14.14 -11.04
CA GLU A 35 17.25 -15.46 -11.64
C GLU A 35 18.46 -15.41 -12.57
N ALA A 36 18.47 -14.49 -13.55
CA ALA A 36 19.53 -14.36 -14.53
C ALA A 36 20.90 -13.98 -13.93
N ARG A 37 20.92 -13.36 -12.73
CA ARG A 37 22.17 -13.04 -12.02
C ARG A 37 22.80 -14.28 -11.41
N ILE A 38 21.99 -15.23 -10.94
CA ILE A 38 22.44 -16.46 -10.27
C ILE A 38 22.67 -17.55 -11.31
N TYR A 39 21.68 -17.79 -12.18
CA TYR A 39 21.73 -18.71 -13.31
C TYR A 39 21.57 -17.95 -14.63
N PRO A 40 22.68 -17.55 -15.27
CA PRO A 40 22.65 -17.00 -16.62
C PRO A 40 21.94 -17.92 -17.61
N ALA A 41 21.26 -17.35 -18.61
CA ALA A 41 20.44 -18.09 -19.57
C ALA A 41 21.17 -19.25 -20.28
N SER A 42 22.48 -19.13 -20.50
CA SER A 42 23.29 -20.20 -21.11
C SER A 42 23.44 -21.42 -20.19
N ILE A 43 23.55 -21.21 -18.88
CA ILE A 43 23.64 -22.27 -17.88
C ILE A 43 22.27 -22.91 -17.70
N GLU A 44 21.22 -22.11 -17.53
CA GLU A 44 19.84 -22.58 -17.46
C GLU A 44 19.49 -23.47 -18.66
N LEU A 45 19.80 -23.02 -19.88
CA LEU A 45 19.54 -23.80 -21.10
C LEU A 45 20.28 -25.13 -21.09
N ASN A 46 21.53 -25.15 -20.65
CA ASN A 46 22.33 -26.38 -20.59
C ASN A 46 21.73 -27.37 -19.58
N LEU A 47 21.46 -26.92 -18.36
CA LEU A 47 20.89 -27.75 -17.30
C LEU A 47 19.51 -28.28 -17.69
N ASN A 48 18.66 -27.46 -18.32
CA ASN A 48 17.36 -27.90 -18.84
C ASN A 48 17.49 -28.95 -19.95
N ARG A 49 18.49 -28.83 -20.82
CA ARG A 49 18.77 -29.84 -21.86
C ARG A 49 19.25 -31.15 -21.26
N ILE A 50 20.14 -31.11 -20.27
CA ILE A 50 20.59 -32.29 -19.53
C ILE A 50 19.39 -32.97 -18.86
N ALA A 51 18.58 -32.21 -18.12
CA ALA A 51 17.39 -32.72 -17.44
C ALA A 51 16.39 -33.38 -18.42
N THR A 52 16.12 -32.73 -19.55
CA THR A 52 15.21 -33.25 -20.59
C THR A 52 15.79 -34.49 -21.29
N GLY A 53 17.09 -34.49 -21.58
CA GLY A 53 17.78 -35.63 -22.18
C GLY A 53 17.77 -36.85 -21.27
N ALA A 54 17.99 -36.64 -19.97
CA ALA A 54 17.88 -37.66 -18.95
C ALA A 54 16.45 -38.22 -18.83
N ALA A 55 15.45 -37.34 -18.73
CA ALA A 55 14.03 -37.73 -18.63
C ALA A 55 13.52 -38.50 -19.86
N SER A 56 14.07 -38.20 -21.04
CA SER A 56 13.75 -38.91 -22.30
C SER A 56 14.59 -40.17 -22.54
N GLY A 57 15.58 -40.46 -21.68
CA GLY A 57 16.51 -41.58 -21.84
C GLY A 57 17.50 -41.42 -23.00
N THR A 58 17.57 -40.25 -23.64
CA THR A 58 18.47 -39.95 -24.76
C THR A 58 19.88 -39.59 -24.30
N TYR A 59 20.03 -39.27 -23.01
CA TYR A 59 21.27 -38.88 -22.39
C TYR A 59 21.36 -39.47 -20.97
N THR A 60 22.55 -39.91 -20.56
CA THR A 60 22.82 -40.38 -19.20
C THR A 60 23.73 -39.36 -18.52
N PRO A 61 23.20 -38.53 -17.60
CA PRO A 61 24.01 -37.55 -16.88
C PRO A 61 25.10 -38.24 -16.07
N THR A 62 26.26 -37.59 -15.97
CA THR A 62 27.23 -37.90 -14.92
C THR A 62 26.67 -37.53 -13.56
N ASP A 63 27.26 -38.07 -12.48
CA ASP A 63 26.85 -37.74 -11.11
C ASP A 63 26.94 -36.22 -10.82
N GLU A 64 27.95 -35.54 -11.39
CA GLU A 64 28.12 -34.09 -11.27
C GLU A 64 27.01 -33.31 -12.00
N GLU A 65 26.62 -33.75 -13.20
CA GLU A 65 25.55 -33.11 -13.97
C GLU A 65 24.17 -33.36 -13.33
N ALA A 66 23.94 -34.56 -12.79
CA ALA A 66 22.74 -34.87 -12.03
C ALA A 66 22.63 -34.00 -10.77
N ALA A 67 23.75 -33.80 -10.05
CA ALA A 67 23.80 -32.91 -8.90
C ALA A 67 23.51 -31.45 -9.28
N ALA A 68 24.10 -30.94 -10.37
CA ALA A 68 23.86 -29.57 -10.84
C ALA A 68 22.41 -29.35 -11.29
N VAL A 69 21.77 -30.33 -11.93
CA VAL A 69 20.34 -30.28 -12.28
C VAL A 69 19.46 -30.27 -11.03
N ALA A 70 19.83 -31.06 -10.01
CA ALA A 70 19.12 -31.07 -8.74
C ALA A 70 19.24 -29.72 -7.99
N GLU A 71 20.45 -29.16 -7.90
CA GLU A 71 20.70 -27.84 -7.31
C GLU A 71 19.89 -26.75 -8.02
N PHE A 72 19.89 -26.75 -9.36
CA PHE A 72 19.10 -25.80 -10.14
C PHE A 72 17.58 -25.98 -9.93
N SER A 73 17.11 -27.21 -9.80
CA SER A 73 15.70 -27.48 -9.51
C SER A 73 15.29 -26.96 -8.13
N THR A 74 16.13 -27.15 -7.11
CA THR A 74 15.94 -26.56 -5.77
C THR A 74 15.91 -25.04 -5.83
N PHE A 75 16.86 -24.43 -6.56
CA PHE A 75 16.89 -22.99 -6.77
C PHE A 75 15.58 -22.45 -7.38
N LEU A 76 15.03 -23.11 -8.41
CA LEU A 76 13.77 -22.69 -9.01
C LEU A 76 12.58 -22.81 -8.03
N GLN A 77 12.58 -23.81 -7.14
CA GLN A 77 11.58 -23.94 -6.09
C GLN A 77 11.69 -22.81 -5.07
N GLU A 78 12.90 -22.50 -4.62
CA GLU A 78 13.15 -21.39 -3.68
C GLU A 78 12.78 -20.03 -4.31
N MET A 79 13.13 -19.80 -5.59
CA MET A 79 12.72 -18.59 -6.32
C MET A 79 11.20 -18.50 -6.49
N SER A 80 10.52 -19.62 -6.70
CA SER A 80 9.05 -19.65 -6.75
C SER A 80 8.44 -19.26 -5.41
N ALA A 81 8.98 -19.77 -4.30
CA ALA A 81 8.56 -19.40 -2.96
C ALA A 81 8.83 -17.91 -2.68
N TYR A 82 10.02 -17.41 -3.03
CA TYR A 82 10.36 -16.00 -2.92
C TYR A 82 9.39 -15.09 -3.69
N LYS A 83 9.05 -15.47 -4.92
CA LYS A 83 8.05 -14.75 -5.73
C LYS A 83 6.67 -14.72 -5.06
N GLN A 84 6.28 -15.79 -4.37
CA GLN A 84 5.01 -15.80 -3.62
C GLN A 84 5.04 -14.82 -2.44
N THR A 85 6.15 -14.77 -1.69
CA THR A 85 6.34 -13.78 -0.61
C THR A 85 6.24 -12.36 -1.15
N VAL A 86 6.97 -12.05 -2.23
CA VAL A 86 6.92 -10.73 -2.90
C VAL A 86 5.50 -10.36 -3.35
N ALA A 87 4.77 -11.31 -3.92
CA ALA A 87 3.39 -11.07 -4.34
C ALA A 87 2.44 -10.84 -3.15
N ALA A 88 2.63 -11.58 -2.05
CA ALA A 88 1.88 -11.40 -0.82
C ALA A 88 2.12 -10.03 -0.20
N ASP A 89 3.38 -9.61 -0.07
CA ASP A 89 3.74 -8.30 0.48
C ASP A 89 3.22 -7.15 -0.38
N ASN A 90 3.32 -7.28 -1.71
CA ASN A 90 2.77 -6.26 -2.60
C ASN A 90 1.24 -6.16 -2.50
N SER A 91 0.55 -7.29 -2.31
CA SER A 91 -0.91 -7.31 -2.12
C SER A 91 -1.29 -6.68 -0.78
N LEU A 92 -0.56 -7.00 0.29
CA LEU A 92 -0.72 -6.39 1.60
C LEU A 92 -0.53 -4.87 1.53
N LEU A 93 0.49 -4.40 0.81
CA LEU A 93 0.75 -2.98 0.61
C LEU A 93 -0.39 -2.28 -0.13
N ILE A 94 -0.90 -2.87 -1.21
CA ILE A 94 -2.04 -2.33 -1.96
C ILE A 94 -3.27 -2.19 -1.07
N GLU A 95 -3.62 -3.26 -0.35
CA GLU A 95 -4.76 -3.26 0.56
C GLU A 95 -4.62 -2.18 1.65
N THR A 96 -3.41 -2.04 2.21
CA THR A 96 -3.09 -1.03 3.22
C THR A 96 -3.27 0.40 2.68
N ILE A 97 -2.75 0.68 1.48
CA ILE A 97 -2.88 2.00 0.84
C ILE A 97 -4.36 2.32 0.56
N ASP A 98 -5.15 1.34 0.12
CA ASP A 98 -6.57 1.55 -0.15
C ASP A 98 -7.37 1.78 1.14
N TYR A 99 -7.03 1.06 2.21
CA TYR A 99 -7.57 1.30 3.55
C TYR A 99 -7.24 2.72 4.08
N GLU A 100 -6.00 3.17 3.92
CA GLU A 100 -5.56 4.52 4.31
C GLU A 100 -6.38 5.59 3.56
N LYS A 101 -6.56 5.43 2.24
CA LYS A 101 -7.39 6.35 1.44
C LYS A 101 -8.85 6.34 1.86
N ALA A 102 -9.42 5.16 2.12
CA ALA A 102 -10.80 5.03 2.56
C ALA A 102 -11.03 5.69 3.92
N THR A 103 -10.13 5.45 4.87
CA THR A 103 -10.16 6.10 6.19
C THR A 103 -10.03 7.62 6.06
N ALA A 104 -9.13 8.11 5.20
CA ALA A 104 -8.97 9.54 4.92
C ALA A 104 -10.20 10.16 4.24
N ARG A 105 -10.96 9.39 3.43
CA ARG A 105 -12.21 9.84 2.84
C ARG A 105 -13.32 9.96 3.88
N LEU A 106 -13.41 8.98 4.79
CA LEU A 106 -14.41 8.95 5.84
C LEU A 106 -14.18 10.02 6.91
N SER A 107 -12.94 10.41 7.17
CA SER A 107 -12.58 11.43 8.17
C SER A 107 -12.87 12.87 7.73
N GLN A 108 -13.18 13.10 6.45
CA GLN A 108 -13.66 14.41 6.00
C GLN A 108 -15.02 14.72 6.64
N TYR A 109 -15.49 15.96 6.58
CA TYR A 109 -16.86 16.26 7.00
C TYR A 109 -17.88 15.74 5.97
N ILE A 110 -19.14 15.58 6.37
CA ILE A 110 -20.22 15.14 5.49
C ILE A 110 -20.88 16.38 4.88
N LEU A 111 -21.06 16.42 3.56
CA LEU A 111 -21.54 17.65 2.90
C LEU A 111 -22.97 18.03 3.29
N SER A 112 -23.81 17.04 3.60
CA SER A 112 -25.20 17.24 4.06
C SER A 112 -25.31 17.67 5.53
N GLU A 113 -24.24 17.53 6.31
CA GLU A 113 -24.19 17.93 7.73
C GLU A 113 -23.40 19.23 7.94
N GLY A 114 -22.45 19.53 7.04
CA GLY A 114 -21.53 20.65 7.20
C GLY A 114 -20.51 20.38 8.32
N LYS A 115 -20.00 21.45 8.93
CA LYS A 115 -19.09 21.37 10.06
C LYS A 115 -19.29 22.59 10.97
N PRO A 116 -19.54 22.44 12.28
CA PRO A 116 -19.63 23.59 13.17
C PRO A 116 -18.28 24.34 13.22
N ALA A 117 -18.31 25.62 13.57
CA ALA A 117 -17.09 26.39 13.81
C ALA A 117 -16.20 25.66 14.83
N TRP A 118 -14.90 25.66 14.58
CA TRP A 118 -13.94 24.98 15.45
C TRP A 118 -12.70 25.83 15.68
N THR A 119 -12.03 25.52 16.77
CA THR A 119 -10.79 26.19 17.16
C THR A 119 -9.67 25.17 17.18
N GLU A 120 -8.55 25.53 16.58
CA GLU A 120 -7.31 24.75 16.58
C GLU A 120 -6.22 25.55 17.30
N HIS A 121 -5.48 24.87 18.19
CA HIS A 121 -4.32 25.45 18.83
C HIS A 121 -3.07 25.06 18.05
N VAL A 122 -2.40 26.02 17.43
CA VAL A 122 -1.22 25.78 16.60
C VAL A 122 0.04 26.08 17.41
N PHE A 123 0.91 25.07 17.54
CA PHE A 123 2.23 25.24 18.11
C PHE A 123 3.15 26.04 17.18
N LYS A 124 3.69 27.16 17.66
CA LYS A 124 4.59 28.05 16.90
C LYS A 124 6.05 28.00 17.30
N GLY A 125 6.37 27.21 18.33
CA GLY A 125 7.72 27.12 18.87
C GLY A 125 7.75 27.29 20.38
N TRP A 126 8.96 27.35 20.91
CA TRP A 126 9.21 27.41 22.35
C TRP A 126 9.71 28.79 22.75
N LYS A 127 9.29 29.25 23.93
CA LYS A 127 9.89 30.39 24.64
C LYS A 127 10.43 29.93 25.99
N PHE A 128 11.34 30.71 26.56
CA PHE A 128 11.79 30.51 27.93
C PHE A 128 11.13 31.53 28.85
N ASP A 129 10.68 31.09 30.02
CA ASP A 129 10.23 32.00 31.08
C ASP A 129 11.42 32.60 31.85
N ALA A 130 11.13 33.43 32.85
CA ALA A 130 12.14 34.09 33.67
C ALA A 130 12.95 33.10 34.53
N ASP A 131 12.41 31.91 34.78
CA ASP A 131 13.04 30.84 35.57
C ASP A 131 13.80 29.85 34.68
N GLY A 132 13.84 30.07 33.36
CA GLY A 132 14.52 29.22 32.38
C GLY A 132 13.72 27.97 31.97
N ASN A 133 12.45 27.87 32.34
CA ASN A 133 11.58 26.78 31.89
C ASN A 133 11.10 27.02 30.46
N LYS A 134 10.96 25.92 29.72
CA LYS A 134 10.49 25.92 28.34
C LYS A 134 8.95 25.97 28.32
N LEU A 135 8.38 27.05 27.79
CA LEU A 135 6.94 27.20 27.61
C LEU A 135 6.57 27.17 26.12
N PRO A 136 5.46 26.52 25.73
CA PRO A 136 5.01 26.52 24.34
C PRO A 136 4.47 27.90 23.95
N ILE A 137 4.72 28.30 22.70
CA ILE A 137 4.08 29.45 22.05
C ILE A 137 2.90 28.89 21.26
N CYS A 138 1.69 29.26 21.68
CA CYS A 138 0.45 28.76 21.12
C CYS A 138 -0.29 29.89 20.41
N GLU A 139 -0.68 29.64 19.16
CA GLU A 139 -1.63 30.48 18.44
C GLU A 139 -2.99 29.78 18.43
N THR A 140 -4.06 30.53 18.62
CA THR A 140 -5.42 30.00 18.52
C THR A 140 -5.99 30.42 17.17
N VAL A 141 -6.25 29.46 16.30
CA VAL A 141 -6.87 29.67 15.00
C VAL A 141 -8.34 29.28 15.11
N THR A 142 -9.24 30.20 14.75
CA THR A 142 -10.68 29.92 14.69
C THR A 142 -11.09 29.76 13.24
N HIS A 143 -11.84 28.71 12.97
CA HIS A 143 -12.42 28.42 11.67
C HIS A 143 -13.93 28.62 11.74
N ASP A 144 -14.46 29.31 10.74
CA ASP A 144 -15.89 29.52 10.61
C ASP A 144 -16.63 28.20 10.36
N ALA A 145 -17.92 28.18 10.71
CA ALA A 145 -18.77 27.05 10.39
C ALA A 145 -18.89 26.86 8.87
N ILE A 146 -18.89 25.60 8.45
CA ILE A 146 -19.21 25.20 7.09
C ILE A 146 -20.69 24.82 7.09
N GLU A 147 -21.51 25.60 6.39
CA GLU A 147 -22.94 25.31 6.28
C GLU A 147 -23.19 24.01 5.50
N PRO A 148 -24.17 23.20 5.92
CA PRO A 148 -24.58 22.03 5.15
C PRO A 148 -25.12 22.43 3.78
N LEU A 149 -24.84 21.61 2.77
CA LEU A 149 -25.42 21.81 1.45
C LEU A 149 -26.94 21.54 1.48
N PRO A 150 -27.73 22.28 0.70
CA PRO A 150 -29.17 22.02 0.62
C PRO A 150 -29.42 20.61 0.05
N PRO A 151 -30.39 19.86 0.59
CA PRO A 151 -30.66 18.48 0.17
C PRO A 151 -31.17 18.39 -1.27
N THR A 152 -31.82 19.44 -1.76
CA THR A 152 -32.32 19.55 -3.12
C THR A 152 -31.83 20.83 -3.79
N VAL A 153 -31.64 20.77 -5.11
CA VAL A 153 -31.33 21.92 -5.96
C VAL A 153 -32.33 22.00 -7.11
N PRO A 154 -32.52 23.17 -7.72
CA PRO A 154 -33.34 23.29 -8.92
C PRO A 154 -32.78 22.46 -10.08
N GLY A 155 -33.66 21.75 -10.76
CA GLY A 155 -33.43 21.01 -11.99
C GLY A 155 -34.60 21.20 -12.96
N TYR A 156 -34.54 20.53 -14.11
CA TYR A 156 -35.61 20.58 -15.12
C TYR A 156 -36.04 19.17 -15.49
N ASP A 157 -37.34 18.96 -15.66
CA ASP A 157 -37.88 17.73 -16.23
C ASP A 157 -37.72 17.69 -17.77
N ASP A 158 -38.12 16.59 -18.39
CA ASP A 158 -38.00 16.38 -19.85
C ASP A 158 -38.90 17.36 -20.65
N GLU A 159 -39.91 17.93 -20.00
CA GLU A 159 -40.81 18.96 -20.52
C GLU A 159 -40.29 20.39 -20.30
N GLY A 160 -39.17 20.57 -19.59
CA GLY A 160 -38.54 21.86 -19.31
C GLY A 160 -39.16 22.64 -18.15
N ASN A 161 -39.96 22.00 -17.29
CA ASN A 161 -40.47 22.60 -16.06
C ASN A 161 -39.43 22.48 -14.93
N GLU A 162 -39.36 23.51 -14.08
CA GLU A 162 -38.47 23.49 -12.92
C GLU A 162 -38.97 22.51 -11.86
N ILE A 163 -38.10 21.60 -11.43
CA ILE A 163 -38.36 20.60 -10.39
C ILE A 163 -37.25 20.64 -9.34
N GLN A 164 -37.54 20.16 -8.13
CA GLN A 164 -36.50 19.98 -7.10
C GLN A 164 -35.90 18.58 -7.24
N VAL A 165 -34.61 18.52 -7.51
CA VAL A 165 -33.85 17.26 -7.62
C VAL A 165 -32.90 17.10 -6.43
N PRO A 166 -32.59 15.86 -6.01
CA PRO A 166 -31.55 15.62 -5.01
C PRO A 166 -30.24 16.30 -5.41
N ASN A 167 -29.57 16.91 -4.44
CA ASN A 167 -28.32 17.63 -4.71
C ASN A 167 -27.24 16.65 -5.19
N PRO A 168 -26.75 16.75 -6.45
CA PRO A 168 -25.80 15.79 -7.00
C PRO A 168 -24.49 15.69 -6.22
N LYS A 169 -24.10 16.76 -5.51
CA LYS A 169 -22.89 16.75 -4.68
C LYS A 169 -23.06 15.92 -3.41
N ILE A 170 -24.26 15.94 -2.81
CA ILE A 170 -24.56 15.13 -1.61
C ILE A 170 -24.64 13.66 -2.01
N VAL A 171 -25.39 13.35 -3.08
CA VAL A 171 -25.49 11.98 -3.60
C VAL A 171 -24.11 11.40 -3.88
N LYS A 172 -23.24 12.17 -4.55
CA LYS A 172 -21.86 11.75 -4.80
C LYS A 172 -21.04 11.58 -3.52
N ASP A 173 -21.20 12.45 -2.52
CA ASP A 173 -20.49 12.34 -1.24
C ASP A 173 -20.90 11.06 -0.50
N GLU A 174 -22.19 10.75 -0.46
CA GLU A 174 -22.74 9.53 0.14
C GLU A 174 -22.22 8.28 -0.58
N GLU A 175 -22.30 8.23 -1.92
CA GLU A 175 -21.78 7.11 -2.71
C GLU A 175 -20.26 6.87 -2.46
N GLU A 176 -19.45 7.93 -2.43
CA GLU A 176 -18.01 7.82 -2.16
C GLU A 176 -17.73 7.34 -0.73
N ARG A 177 -18.54 7.76 0.26
CA ARG A 177 -18.42 7.32 1.64
C ARG A 177 -18.85 5.89 1.84
N GLU A 178 -19.94 5.48 1.22
CA GLU A 178 -20.39 4.08 1.22
C GLU A 178 -19.31 3.18 0.60
N ALA A 179 -18.74 3.57 -0.55
CA ALA A 179 -17.64 2.86 -1.17
C ALA A 179 -16.41 2.78 -0.25
N ALA A 180 -16.05 3.88 0.43
CA ALA A 180 -14.95 3.88 1.39
C ALA A 180 -15.23 2.98 2.61
N GLN A 181 -16.46 2.96 3.12
CA GLN A 181 -16.86 2.09 4.22
C GLN A 181 -16.73 0.61 3.84
N VAL A 182 -17.14 0.23 2.62
CA VAL A 182 -16.96 -1.13 2.09
C VAL A 182 -15.48 -1.53 2.07
N VAL A 183 -14.57 -0.62 1.73
CA VAL A 183 -13.12 -0.89 1.79
C VAL A 183 -12.69 -1.14 3.24
N VAL A 184 -13.04 -0.25 4.17
CA VAL A 184 -12.69 -0.38 5.60
C VAL A 184 -13.20 -1.68 6.21
N ASP A 185 -14.43 -2.06 5.89
CA ASP A 185 -15.07 -3.26 6.43
C ASP A 185 -14.42 -4.54 5.89
N ASN A 186 -14.05 -4.57 4.60
CA ASN A 186 -13.43 -5.73 3.98
C ASN A 186 -11.91 -5.82 4.17
N THR A 187 -11.26 -4.75 4.62
CA THR A 187 -9.81 -4.72 4.83
C THR A 187 -9.39 -5.72 5.92
N SER A 188 -8.36 -6.51 5.60
CA SER A 188 -7.75 -7.51 6.47
C SER A 188 -7.13 -6.91 7.74
N VAL A 189 -7.03 -7.72 8.79
CA VAL A 189 -6.38 -7.30 10.05
C VAL A 189 -4.91 -6.96 9.83
N ALA A 190 -4.22 -7.69 8.95
CA ALA A 190 -2.82 -7.44 8.63
C ALA A 190 -2.63 -6.07 7.98
N ALA A 191 -3.48 -5.70 7.01
CA ALA A 191 -3.42 -4.38 6.38
C ALA A 191 -3.76 -3.25 7.36
N LYS A 192 -4.73 -3.46 8.26
CA LYS A 192 -5.05 -2.49 9.33
C LYS A 192 -3.87 -2.28 10.28
N SER A 193 -3.22 -3.36 10.71
CA SER A 193 -2.03 -3.28 11.57
C SER A 193 -0.89 -2.56 10.86
N LEU A 194 -0.62 -2.89 9.59
CA LEU A 194 0.42 -2.23 8.82
C LEU A 194 0.11 -0.74 8.62
N ALA A 195 -1.15 -0.38 8.37
CA ALA A 195 -1.56 1.03 8.30
C ALA A 195 -1.30 1.77 9.62
N ASP A 196 -1.54 1.12 10.76
CA ASP A 196 -1.22 1.69 12.07
C ASP A 196 0.29 1.90 12.26
N ASP A 197 1.12 0.93 11.85
CA ASP A 197 2.58 1.04 11.89
C ASP A 197 3.12 2.13 10.94
N ARG A 198 2.42 2.37 9.83
CA ARG A 198 2.75 3.41 8.84
C ARG A 198 2.31 4.82 9.24
N LYS A 199 1.45 4.96 10.25
CA LYS A 199 1.04 6.28 10.72
C LYS A 199 2.27 7.04 11.23
N PRO A 200 2.45 8.31 10.83
CA PRO A 200 3.49 9.13 11.42
C PRO A 200 3.26 9.22 12.92
N GLU A 201 4.35 9.20 13.70
CA GLU A 201 4.28 9.40 15.13
C GLU A 201 3.54 10.72 15.41
N VAL A 202 2.39 10.63 16.09
CA VAL A 202 1.62 11.80 16.47
C VAL A 202 2.40 12.49 17.57
N VAL A 203 3.16 13.52 17.20
CA VAL A 203 3.81 14.38 18.19
C VAL A 203 2.71 15.13 18.93
N PRO A 204 2.54 14.92 20.25
CA PRO A 204 1.50 15.58 21.01
C PRO A 204 1.65 17.09 20.85
N ASN A 205 0.54 17.76 20.54
CA ASN A 205 0.53 19.21 20.42
C ASN A 205 0.68 19.81 21.83
N PRO A 206 1.81 20.45 22.17
CA PRO A 206 2.04 20.97 23.53
C PRO A 206 1.14 22.17 23.86
N CYS A 207 0.32 22.61 22.92
CA CYS A 207 -0.69 23.66 23.08
C CYS A 207 -2.11 23.12 23.31
N GLU A 208 -2.32 21.82 23.18
CA GLU A 208 -3.59 21.18 23.56
C GLU A 208 -3.59 20.91 25.07
N PRO A 209 -4.69 21.18 25.77
CA PRO A 209 -4.84 20.77 27.16
C PRO A 209 -4.99 19.24 27.24
N ASP A 210 -4.31 18.62 28.21
CA ASP A 210 -4.45 17.18 28.56
C ASP A 210 -5.88 16.80 29.00
#